data_AF-A0A0C2DP84-F1
#
_entry.id   AF-A0A0C2DP84-F1
#
_cell.length_a   1.000
_cell.length_b   1.000
_cell.length_c   1.000
_cell.angle_alpha   90.00
_cell.angle_beta   90.00
_cell.angle_gamma   90.00
#
_symmetry.space_group_name_H-M   'P 1'
#
loop_
_entity.id
_entity.type
_entity.pdbx_description
1 polymer ?
#
loop_
_entity_poly.entity_id
_entity_poly.type
_entity_poly.pdbx_seq_one_letter_code
_entity_poly.pdbx_strand_id
1 'polypeptide(L)'
;MKVCIHPAVALIVKFVHSLWCFVVAASGGLRLSSLATCQQDTDEEKRTIRESRLSKLDEISLERFMVRKKKLEETFRGDCQTYAFVTKKLIEKDPSLESQLRIALIENMEDLEKQVYEQVDVYLDTICD
;
A
#
# COMPACT_ATOMS: atom_id res chain seq x y z
N MET A 1 -7.12 11.16 -19.87
CA MET A 1 -7.46 11.12 -18.43
C MET A 1 -6.37 10.31 -17.73
N LYS A 2 -5.58 10.90 -16.83
CA LYS A 2 -4.64 10.13 -16.02
C LYS A 2 -5.46 9.39 -14.96
N VAL A 3 -5.67 8.08 -15.13
CA VAL A 3 -6.28 7.22 -14.12
C VAL A 3 -5.24 7.04 -13.02
N CYS A 4 -4.98 8.11 -12.27
CA CYS A 4 -4.07 8.05 -11.15
C CYS A 4 -4.76 7.18 -10.09
N ILE A 5 -4.41 5.89 -10.04
CA ILE A 5 -4.67 5.02 -8.90
C ILE A 5 -3.97 5.59 -7.65
N HIS A 6 -2.94 6.39 -7.88
CA HIS A 6 -1.97 6.85 -6.92
C HIS A 6 -2.43 7.85 -5.84
N PRO A 7 -3.32 8.85 -6.02
CA PRO A 7 -3.36 9.98 -5.09
C PRO A 7 -4.09 9.66 -3.77
N ALA A 8 -5.06 8.73 -3.77
CA ALA A 8 -5.81 8.34 -2.58
C ALA A 8 -5.06 7.26 -1.76
N VAL A 9 -4.51 6.24 -2.43
CA VAL A 9 -3.66 5.21 -1.80
C VAL A 9 -2.35 5.83 -1.31
N ALA A 10 -1.75 6.72 -2.09
CA ALA A 10 -0.57 7.47 -1.66
C ALA A 10 -0.87 8.40 -0.48
N LEU A 11 -2.11 8.82 -0.21
CA LEU A 11 -2.38 9.63 1.00
C LEU A 11 -2.37 8.78 2.28
N ILE A 12 -2.88 7.55 2.19
CA ILE A 12 -2.87 6.57 3.29
C ILE A 12 -1.47 5.99 3.46
N VAL A 13 -0.81 5.63 2.36
CA VAL A 13 0.61 5.25 2.35
C VAL A 13 1.47 6.42 2.79
N LYS A 14 1.15 7.69 2.49
CA LYS A 14 1.84 8.86 3.08
C LYS A 14 1.53 9.03 4.57
N PHE A 15 0.37 8.64 5.06
CA PHE A 15 0.06 8.66 6.49
C PHE A 15 0.82 7.54 7.22
N VAL A 16 0.87 6.33 6.65
CA VAL A 16 1.70 5.21 7.10
C VAL A 16 3.19 5.52 6.97
N HIS A 17 3.61 6.19 5.89
CA HIS A 17 4.97 6.66 5.63
C HIS A 17 5.32 7.91 6.49
N SER A 18 4.33 8.69 6.92
CA SER A 18 4.53 9.76 7.90
C SER A 18 4.66 9.18 9.31
N LEU A 19 3.91 8.10 9.63
CA LEU A 19 4.17 7.26 10.80
C LEU A 19 5.57 6.62 10.72
N TRP A 20 5.95 6.11 9.55
CA TRP A 20 7.25 5.53 9.22
C TRP A 20 8.40 6.52 9.44
N CYS A 21 8.31 7.75 8.94
CA CYS A 21 9.35 8.76 9.15
C CYS A 21 9.43 9.23 10.61
N PHE A 22 8.29 9.33 11.30
CA PHE A 22 8.27 9.67 12.74
C PHE A 22 8.90 8.57 13.60
N VAL A 23 8.83 7.31 13.14
CA VAL A 23 9.34 6.13 13.82
C VAL A 23 10.80 5.81 13.47
N VAL A 24 11.21 5.96 12.20
CA VAL A 24 12.56 5.66 11.70
C VAL A 24 13.57 6.75 12.04
N ALA A 25 13.13 7.98 12.34
CA ALA A 25 14.04 9.04 12.80
C ALA A 25 14.77 8.74 14.12
N ALA A 26 14.41 7.67 14.84
CA ALA A 26 15.06 7.24 16.08
C ALA A 26 16.14 6.14 15.90
N SER A 27 16.29 5.56 14.71
CA SER A 27 17.23 4.45 14.46
C SER A 27 18.29 4.87 13.46
N GLY A 28 19.53 5.00 13.92
CA GLY A 28 20.68 5.45 13.14
C GLY A 28 20.81 4.78 11.78
N GLY A 29 21.11 5.59 10.76
CA GLY A 29 21.14 5.19 9.37
C GLY A 29 22.11 4.05 9.07
N LEU A 30 21.61 3.03 8.38
CA LEU A 30 22.42 2.11 7.60
C LEU A 30 22.04 2.26 6.12
N ARG A 31 23.07 2.39 5.29
CA ARG A 31 23.04 2.70 3.86
C ARG A 31 22.53 1.48 3.07
N LEU A 32 21.21 1.33 2.94
CA LEU A 32 20.55 0.30 2.11
C LEU A 32 20.41 0.72 0.64
N SER A 33 21.46 1.27 0.03
CA SER A 33 21.35 1.92 -1.30
C SER A 33 21.39 0.97 -2.50
N SER A 34 21.68 -0.33 -2.34
CA SER A 34 21.79 -1.29 -3.47
C SER A 34 20.61 -2.23 -3.65
N LEU A 35 19.77 -2.46 -2.63
CA LEU A 35 18.56 -3.28 -2.75
C LEU A 35 17.32 -2.43 -3.14
N ALA A 36 17.33 -1.15 -2.75
CA ALA A 36 16.23 -0.22 -3.01
C ALA A 36 16.05 0.10 -4.50
N THR A 37 17.11 0.10 -5.31
CA THR A 37 17.05 0.44 -6.74
C THR A 37 16.41 -0.65 -7.59
N CYS A 38 16.71 -1.93 -7.35
CA CYS A 38 16.10 -3.02 -8.13
C CYS A 38 14.60 -3.20 -7.84
N GLN A 39 14.16 -2.95 -6.60
CA GLN A 39 12.74 -3.04 -6.23
C GLN A 39 11.94 -1.89 -6.86
N GLN A 40 12.52 -0.68 -6.91
CA GLN A 40 11.91 0.49 -7.55
C GLN A 40 11.66 0.30 -9.05
N ASP A 41 12.59 -0.33 -9.77
CA ASP A 41 12.40 -0.61 -11.20
C ASP A 41 11.21 -1.55 -11.46
N THR A 42 11.04 -2.59 -10.62
CA THR A 42 9.93 -3.55 -10.78
C THR A 42 8.55 -2.94 -10.47
N ASP A 43 8.46 -2.05 -9.47
CA ASP A 43 7.19 -1.42 -9.09
C ASP A 43 6.76 -0.34 -10.09
N GLU A 44 7.72 0.38 -10.69
CA GLU A 44 7.47 1.35 -11.74
C GLU A 44 7.07 0.68 -13.07
N GLU A 45 7.68 -0.47 -13.40
CA GLU A 45 7.28 -1.29 -14.54
C GLU A 45 5.82 -1.77 -14.38
N LYS A 46 5.48 -2.36 -13.22
CA LYS A 46 4.10 -2.78 -12.91
C LYS A 46 3.10 -1.62 -13.01
N ARG A 47 3.47 -0.42 -12.56
CA ARG A 47 2.64 0.78 -12.70
C ARG A 47 2.39 1.12 -14.16
N THR A 48 3.44 1.13 -14.97
CA THR A 48 3.35 1.44 -16.40
C THR A 48 2.47 0.43 -17.13
N ILE A 49 2.57 -0.86 -16.80
CA ILE A 49 1.73 -1.92 -17.35
C ILE A 49 0.25 -1.67 -17.01
N ARG A 50 -0.07 -1.37 -15.73
CA ARG A 50 -1.44 -1.03 -15.32
C ARG A 50 -1.99 0.17 -16.08
N GLU A 51 -1.23 1.26 -16.20
CA GLU A 51 -1.66 2.45 -16.93
C GLU A 51 -1.92 2.17 -18.41
N SER A 52 -1.03 1.39 -19.05
CA SER A 52 -1.19 0.96 -20.44
C SER A 52 -2.47 0.16 -20.64
N ARG A 53 -2.80 -0.73 -19.71
CA ARG A 53 -4.01 -1.57 -19.79
C ARG A 53 -5.29 -0.79 -19.52
N LEU A 54 -5.28 0.07 -18.51
CA LEU A 54 -6.42 0.95 -18.20
C LEU A 54 -6.75 1.89 -19.37
N SER A 55 -5.73 2.30 -20.14
CA SER A 55 -5.94 3.16 -21.31
C SER A 55 -6.68 2.47 -22.47
N LYS A 56 -6.74 1.13 -22.46
CA LYS A 56 -7.38 0.31 -23.50
C LYS A 56 -8.80 -0.13 -23.14
N LEU A 57 -9.23 0.09 -21.90
CA LEU A 57 -10.57 -0.29 -21.46
C LEU A 57 -11.64 0.63 -22.07
N ASP A 58 -12.79 0.05 -22.39
CA ASP A 58 -13.99 0.82 -22.70
C ASP A 58 -14.56 1.45 -21.41
N GLU A 59 -15.48 2.40 -21.58
CA GLU A 59 -16.05 3.18 -20.48
C GLU A 59 -16.72 2.31 -19.41
N ILE A 60 -17.43 1.25 -19.82
CA ILE A 60 -18.16 0.36 -18.89
C ILE A 60 -17.17 -0.48 -18.07
N SER A 61 -16.12 -1.00 -18.69
CA SER A 61 -15.10 -1.78 -17.97
C SER A 61 -14.24 -0.91 -17.07
N LEU A 62 -13.94 0.33 -17.49
CA LEU A 62 -13.25 1.30 -16.66
C LEU A 62 -14.09 1.69 -15.42
N GLU A 63 -15.39 1.88 -15.56
CA GLU A 63 -16.27 2.16 -14.41
C GLU A 63 -16.29 0.99 -13.41
N ARG A 64 -16.45 -0.25 -13.91
CA ARG A 64 -16.38 -1.47 -13.09
C ARG A 64 -15.05 -1.59 -12.35
N PHE A 65 -13.95 -1.29 -13.03
CA PHE A 65 -12.62 -1.21 -12.42
C PHE A 65 -12.55 -0.19 -11.29
N MET A 66 -13.04 1.03 -11.51
CA MET A 66 -13.00 2.08 -10.51
C MET A 66 -13.82 1.73 -9.25
N VAL A 67 -14.98 1.09 -9.41
CA VAL A 67 -15.79 0.60 -8.29
C VAL A 67 -15.05 -0.47 -7.50
N ARG A 68 -14.46 -1.47 -8.18
CA ARG A 68 -13.72 -2.55 -7.52
C ARG A 68 -12.48 -2.02 -6.79
N LYS A 69 -11.73 -1.13 -7.44
CA LYS A 69 -10.57 -0.43 -6.87
C LYS A 69 -10.95 0.30 -5.58
N LYS A 70 -12.02 1.10 -5.62
CA LYS A 70 -12.49 1.84 -4.44
C LYS A 70 -12.81 0.92 -3.26
N LYS A 71 -13.45 -0.22 -3.51
CA LYS A 71 -13.75 -1.22 -2.47
C LYS A 71 -12.48 -1.82 -1.85
N LEU A 72 -11.44 -2.07 -2.65
CA LEU A 72 -10.13 -2.52 -2.15
C LEU A 72 -9.48 -1.46 -1.26
N GLU A 73 -9.52 -0.19 -1.68
CA GLU A 73 -8.97 0.93 -0.90
C GLU A 73 -9.70 1.12 0.43
N GLU A 74 -11.03 0.99 0.45
CA GLU A 74 -11.84 1.06 1.67
C GLU A 74 -11.52 -0.09 2.64
N THR A 75 -11.34 -1.30 2.10
CA THR A 75 -10.97 -2.49 2.90
C THR A 75 -9.58 -2.30 3.52
N PHE A 76 -8.58 -1.95 2.70
CA PHE A 76 -7.22 -1.70 3.15
C PHE A 76 -7.16 -0.61 4.24
N ARG A 77 -7.92 0.48 4.06
CA ARG A 77 -8.04 1.53 5.09
C ARG A 77 -8.60 0.97 6.40
N GLY A 78 -9.66 0.17 6.33
CA GLY A 78 -10.27 -0.45 7.50
C GLY A 78 -9.29 -1.36 8.24
N ASP A 79 -8.50 -2.14 7.51
CA ASP A 79 -7.44 -2.98 8.06
C ASP A 79 -6.40 -2.12 8.79
N CYS A 80 -5.83 -1.11 8.12
CA CYS A 80 -4.85 -0.20 8.73
C CYS A 80 -5.37 0.42 10.04
N GLN A 81 -6.63 0.87 10.05
CA GLN A 81 -7.27 1.44 11.23
C GLN A 81 -7.40 0.42 12.37
N THR A 82 -7.79 -0.81 12.03
CA THR A 82 -7.94 -1.91 12.99
C THR A 82 -6.60 -2.25 13.63
N TYR A 83 -5.56 -2.46 12.82
CA TYR A 83 -4.23 -2.75 13.31
C TYR A 83 -3.68 -1.61 14.18
N ALA A 84 -3.81 -0.35 13.75
CA ALA A 84 -3.36 0.80 14.53
C ALA A 84 -4.06 0.88 15.90
N PHE A 85 -5.37 0.64 15.94
CA PHE A 85 -6.13 0.64 17.18
C PHE A 85 -5.69 -0.49 18.13
N VAL A 86 -5.55 -1.71 17.61
CA VAL A 86 -5.12 -2.86 18.40
C VAL A 86 -3.70 -2.67 18.93
N THR A 87 -2.76 -2.26 18.08
CA THR A 87 -1.37 -1.99 18.50
C THR A 87 -1.32 -0.93 19.59
N LYS A 88 -2.10 0.15 19.46
CA LYS A 88 -2.22 1.16 20.51
C LYS A 88 -2.73 0.56 21.82
N LYS A 89 -3.78 -0.27 21.76
CA LYS A 89 -4.35 -0.92 22.95
C LYS A 89 -3.38 -1.90 23.61
N LEU A 90 -2.55 -2.60 22.84
CA LEU A 90 -1.51 -3.49 23.36
C LEU A 90 -0.40 -2.70 24.07
N ILE A 91 0.06 -1.59 23.47
CA ILE A 91 1.09 -0.72 24.08
C ILE A 91 0.58 -0.06 25.36
N GLU A 92 -0.70 0.36 25.40
CA GLU A 92 -1.33 0.88 26.63
C GLU A 92 -1.32 -0.15 27.78
N LYS A 93 -1.35 -1.46 27.45
CA LYS A 93 -1.32 -2.55 28.44
C LYS A 93 0.10 -2.92 28.85
N ASP A 94 1.03 -2.95 27.90
CA ASP A 94 2.43 -3.23 28.13
C ASP A 94 3.30 -2.35 27.22
N PRO A 95 3.85 -1.24 27.76
CA PRO A 95 4.69 -0.34 26.99
C PRO A 95 5.98 -0.99 26.47
N SER A 96 6.43 -2.10 27.04
CA SER A 96 7.66 -2.79 26.59
C SER A 96 7.50 -3.42 25.19
N LEU A 97 6.26 -3.62 24.73
CA LEU A 97 5.95 -4.20 23.43
C LEU A 97 6.13 -3.22 22.26
N GLU A 98 6.24 -1.91 22.52
CA GLU A 98 6.19 -0.87 21.49
C GLU A 98 7.19 -1.11 20.35
N SER A 99 8.45 -1.41 20.69
CA SER A 99 9.50 -1.61 19.69
C SER A 99 9.23 -2.82 18.78
N GLN A 100 8.81 -3.94 19.36
CA GLN A 100 8.54 -5.17 18.62
C GLN A 100 7.27 -5.06 17.77
N LEU A 101 6.19 -4.53 18.33
CA LEU A 101 4.92 -4.34 17.62
C LEU A 101 5.05 -3.36 16.46
N ARG A 102 5.91 -2.35 16.59
CA ARG A 102 6.18 -1.38 15.54
C ARG A 102 6.83 -2.03 14.32
N ILE A 103 7.85 -2.87 14.51
CA ILE A 103 8.51 -3.59 13.39
C ILE A 103 7.51 -4.54 12.72
N ALA A 104 6.79 -5.35 13.51
CA ALA A 104 5.79 -6.26 12.99
C ALA A 104 4.65 -5.55 12.24
N LEU A 105 4.21 -4.38 12.74
CA LEU A 105 3.18 -3.59 12.09
C LEU A 105 3.65 -3.03 10.75
N ILE A 106 4.93 -2.63 10.65
CA ILE A 106 5.52 -2.16 9.40
C ILE A 106 5.48 -3.28 8.34
N GLU A 107 6.03 -4.44 8.66
CA GLU A 107 6.07 -5.59 7.73
C GLU A 107 4.65 -6.00 7.29
N ASN A 108 3.72 -6.05 8.25
CA ASN A 108 2.32 -6.38 7.95
C ASN A 108 1.64 -5.34 7.04
N MET A 109 1.94 -4.04 7.19
CA MET A 109 1.37 -3.01 6.32
C MET A 109 1.93 -3.08 4.90
N GLU A 110 3.22 -3.37 4.74
CA GLU A 110 3.84 -3.60 3.43
C GLU A 110 3.23 -4.81 2.72
N ASP A 111 2.99 -5.90 3.45
CA ASP A 111 2.37 -7.10 2.89
C ASP A 111 0.91 -6.88 2.51
N LEU A 112 0.15 -6.11 3.31
CA LEU A 112 -1.22 -5.69 2.95
C LEU A 112 -1.22 -4.82 1.69
N GLU A 113 -0.28 -3.90 1.55
CA GLU A 113 -0.16 -3.05 0.35
C GLU A 113 0.12 -3.90 -0.89
N LYS A 114 1.08 -4.84 -0.81
CA LYS A 114 1.36 -5.79 -1.89
C LYS A 114 0.14 -6.60 -2.27
N GLN A 115 -0.61 -7.12 -1.29
CA GLN A 115 -1.85 -7.88 -1.53
C GLN A 115 -2.93 -7.05 -2.21
N VAL A 116 -3.03 -5.75 -1.91
CA VAL A 116 -3.98 -4.86 -2.58
C VAL A 116 -3.58 -4.65 -4.04
N TYR A 117 -2.30 -4.40 -4.33
CA TYR A 117 -1.84 -4.26 -5.71
C TYR A 117 -2.01 -5.54 -6.51
N GLU A 118 -1.70 -6.69 -5.93
CA GLU A 118 -1.93 -7.99 -6.57
C GLU A 118 -3.42 -8.19 -6.90
N GLN A 119 -4.33 -7.86 -5.98
CA GLN A 119 -5.77 -7.92 -6.25
C GLN A 119 -6.22 -6.95 -7.35
N VAL A 120 -5.59 -5.78 -7.47
CA VAL A 120 -5.84 -4.84 -8.56
C VAL A 120 -5.38 -5.43 -9.88
N ASP A 121 -4.18 -6.01 -9.93
CA ASP A 121 -3.59 -6.61 -11.14
C ASP A 121 -4.44 -7.80 -11.62
N VAL A 122 -4.79 -8.73 -10.73
CA VAL A 122 -5.67 -9.88 -11.01
C VAL A 122 -7.05 -9.44 -11.51
N TYR A 123 -7.62 -8.40 -10.90
CA TYR A 123 -8.92 -7.91 -11.36
C TYR A 123 -8.83 -7.24 -12.72
N LEU A 124 -7.74 -6.49 -12.97
CA LEU A 124 -7.49 -5.90 -14.27
C LEU A 124 -7.37 -7.00 -15.33
N ASP A 125 -6.67 -8.11 -15.04
CA ASP A 125 -6.55 -9.29 -15.94
C ASP A 125 -7.92 -9.82 -16.34
N THR A 126 -8.78 -10.03 -15.35
CA THR A 126 -10.14 -10.54 -15.56
C THR A 126 -11.00 -9.65 -16.47
N ILE A 127 -10.73 -8.34 -16.55
CA ILE A 127 -11.51 -7.41 -17.39
C ILE A 127 -10.83 -7.01 -18.69
N CYS A 128 -9.57 -7.41 -18.90
CA CYS A 128 -8.83 -7.19 -20.15
C CYS A 128 -8.87 -8.39 -21.11
N ASP A 129 -9.18 -9.59 -20.59
CA ASP A 129 -9.48 -10.79 -21.38
C ASP A 129 -10.90 -10.75 -21.97
#